data_AF-A0A917KHZ1-F1
#
_entry.id   AF-A0A917KHZ1-F1
#
_cell.length_a   1.000
_cell.length_b   1.000
_cell.length_c   1.000
_cell.angle_alpha   90.00
_cell.angle_beta   90.00
_cell.angle_gamma   90.00
#
_symmetry.space_group_name_H-M   'P 1'
#
loop_
_entity.id
_entity.type
_entity.pdbx_description
1 polymer ?
#
loop_
_entity_poly.entity_id
_entity_poly.type
_entity_poly.pdbx_seq_one_letter_code
_entity_poly.pdbx_strand_id
1 'polypeptide(L)'
;MLSSYRVTGRAYEIQAVETALGVLRGAGFPDAEAVRIHHAFVDQALAFGALDSANAALPKAAREAETAVWRATYARLPADTHPHINATARHLVVDMRHSSYPVALGLFLTAAATRLAQLTAPDDVRPV
;
A
#
# COMPACT_ATOMS: atom_id res chain seq x y z
N MET A 1 -3.89 -20.44 -0.91
CA MET A 1 -5.23 -20.01 -1.35
C MET A 1 -5.77 -19.01 -0.36
N LEU A 2 -6.18 -17.84 -0.85
CA LEU A 2 -6.58 -16.66 -0.08
C LEU A 2 -7.77 -16.98 0.86
N SER A 3 -7.51 -17.06 2.17
CA SER A 3 -8.58 -16.94 3.17
C SER A 3 -9.00 -15.47 3.39
N SER A 4 -8.39 -14.52 2.66
CA SER A 4 -8.58 -13.08 2.82
C SER A 4 -9.91 -12.55 2.28
N TYR A 5 -10.80 -13.42 1.80
CA TYR A 5 -12.11 -13.05 1.23
C TYR A 5 -13.26 -13.71 2.01
N ARG A 6 -13.19 -13.69 3.34
CA ARG A 6 -14.32 -14.08 4.20
C ARG A 6 -14.79 -12.87 4.99
N VAL A 7 -15.96 -12.34 4.60
CA VAL A 7 -16.79 -11.57 5.51
C VAL A 7 -17.26 -12.55 6.59
N THR A 8 -16.73 -12.44 7.80
CA THR A 8 -17.08 -13.36 8.89
C THR A 8 -18.32 -12.91 9.64
N GLY A 9 -18.74 -11.65 9.47
CA GLY A 9 -19.90 -11.06 10.14
C GLY A 9 -19.76 -11.05 11.67
N ARG A 10 -18.54 -11.23 12.18
CA ARG A 10 -18.26 -11.29 13.62
C ARG A 10 -18.27 -9.90 14.22
N ALA A 11 -18.66 -9.79 15.49
CA ALA A 11 -18.81 -8.52 16.19
C ALA A 11 -17.59 -7.59 16.05
N TYR A 12 -16.36 -8.14 16.09
CA TYR A 12 -15.14 -7.35 15.94
C TYR A 12 -14.91 -6.84 14.50
N GLU A 13 -15.31 -7.60 13.49
CA GLU A 13 -15.24 -7.16 12.10
C GLU A 13 -16.22 -6.02 11.84
N ILE A 14 -17.46 -6.15 12.35
CA ILE A 14 -18.47 -5.10 12.27
C ILE A 14 -17.97 -3.84 12.97
N GLN A 15 -17.42 -3.96 14.19
CA GLN A 15 -16.89 -2.83 14.93
C GLN A 15 -15.72 -2.15 14.22
N ALA A 16 -14.82 -2.92 13.58
CA ALA A 16 -13.71 -2.36 12.83
C ALA A 16 -14.18 -1.57 11.60
N VAL A 17 -15.13 -2.12 10.84
CA VAL A 17 -15.73 -1.45 9.68
C VAL A 17 -16.48 -0.19 10.10
N GLU A 18 -17.30 -0.27 11.15
CA GLU A 18 -18.04 0.89 11.69
C GLU A 18 -17.09 2.00 12.15
N THR A 19 -16.02 1.63 12.85
CA THR A 19 -15.01 2.60 13.31
C THR A 19 -14.32 3.28 12.13
N ALA A 20 -13.88 2.51 11.12
CA ALA A 20 -13.19 3.05 9.96
C ALA A 20 -14.08 3.97 9.12
N LEU A 21 -15.33 3.57 8.87
CA LEU A 21 -16.31 4.41 8.18
C LEU A 21 -16.67 5.65 9.00
N GLY A 22 -16.81 5.52 10.32
CA GLY A 22 -17.04 6.64 11.23
C GLY A 22 -15.93 7.69 11.17
N VAL A 23 -14.67 7.26 11.14
CA VAL A 23 -13.51 8.17 10.96
C VAL A 23 -13.57 8.90 9.62
N LEU A 24 -13.81 8.18 8.52
CA LEU A 24 -13.85 8.79 7.18
C LEU A 24 -15.02 9.77 7.03
N ARG A 25 -16.21 9.40 7.51
CA ARG A 25 -17.38 10.29 7.50
C ARG A 25 -17.18 11.49 8.43
N GLY A 26 -16.62 11.29 9.61
CA GLY A 26 -16.28 12.36 10.55
C GLY A 26 -15.24 13.34 10.00
N ALA A 27 -14.36 12.89 9.10
CA ALA A 27 -13.44 13.75 8.37
C ALA A 27 -14.11 14.58 7.25
N GLY A 28 -15.35 14.27 6.86
CA GLY A 28 -16.11 15.01 5.86
C GLY A 28 -16.21 14.34 4.48
N PHE A 29 -15.78 13.08 4.33
CA PHE A 29 -16.00 12.37 3.07
C PHE A 29 -17.49 12.11 2.83
N PRO A 30 -18.00 12.33 1.59
CA PRO A 30 -19.31 11.82 1.19
C PRO A 30 -19.37 10.31 1.33
N ASP A 31 -20.54 9.76 1.68
CA ASP A 31 -20.71 8.34 2.02
C ASP A 31 -20.12 7.39 0.95
N ALA A 32 -20.36 7.66 -0.34
CA ALA A 32 -19.84 6.85 -1.43
C ALA A 32 -18.31 6.93 -1.60
N GLU A 33 -17.68 8.04 -1.22
CA GLU A 33 -16.21 8.16 -1.22
C GLU A 33 -15.63 7.49 0.02
N ALA A 34 -16.26 7.64 1.20
CA ALA A 34 -15.85 6.98 2.43
C ALA A 34 -15.82 5.45 2.28
N VAL A 35 -16.85 4.83 1.69
CA VAL A 35 -16.86 3.39 1.43
C VAL A 35 -15.74 2.97 0.47
N ARG A 36 -15.49 3.73 -0.60
CA ARG A 36 -14.43 3.42 -1.57
C ARG A 36 -13.04 3.49 -0.95
N ILE A 37 -12.78 4.52 -0.14
CA ILE A 37 -11.51 4.69 0.56
C ILE A 37 -11.33 3.56 1.59
N HIS A 38 -12.36 3.24 2.38
CA HIS A 38 -12.29 2.13 3.32
C HIS A 38 -11.96 0.80 2.63
N HIS A 39 -12.64 0.49 1.53
CA HIS A 39 -12.39 -0.73 0.77
C HIS A 39 -10.96 -0.80 0.24
N ALA A 40 -10.48 0.28 -0.40
CA ALA A 40 -9.10 0.35 -0.90
C ALA A 40 -8.06 0.19 0.22
N PHE A 41 -8.30 0.79 1.40
CA PHE A 41 -7.45 0.62 2.56
C PHE A 41 -7.37 -0.84 3.03
N VAL A 42 -8.52 -1.50 3.15
CA VAL A 42 -8.58 -2.91 3.58
C VAL A 42 -7.88 -3.82 2.58
N ASP A 43 -8.15 -3.68 1.29
CA ASP A 43 -7.51 -4.48 0.25
C ASP A 43 -5.99 -4.29 0.24
N GLN A 44 -5.53 -3.05 0.37
CA GLN A 44 -4.10 -2.75 0.45
C GLN A 44 -3.47 -3.39 1.69
N ALA A 45 -4.09 -3.26 2.87
CA ALA A 45 -3.58 -3.86 4.11
C ALA A 45 -3.53 -5.39 4.03
N LEU A 46 -4.56 -6.02 3.45
CA LEU A 46 -4.60 -7.48 3.25
C LEU A 46 -3.56 -7.96 2.24
N ALA A 47 -3.36 -7.22 1.14
CA ALA A 47 -2.35 -7.54 0.14
C ALA A 47 -0.94 -7.52 0.76
N PHE A 48 -0.60 -6.47 1.51
CA PHE A 48 0.68 -6.39 2.23
C PHE A 48 0.80 -7.46 3.32
N GLY A 49 -0.26 -7.71 4.09
CA GLY A 49 -0.28 -8.79 5.08
C GLY A 49 -0.01 -10.15 4.46
N ALA A 50 -0.53 -10.42 3.25
CA ALA A 50 -0.26 -11.65 2.51
C ALA A 50 1.20 -11.74 2.03
N LEU A 51 1.77 -10.65 1.48
CA LEU A 51 3.17 -10.59 1.05
C LEU A 51 4.13 -10.79 2.24
N ASP A 52 3.87 -10.10 3.34
CA ASP A 52 4.70 -10.17 4.54
C ASP A 52 4.60 -11.54 5.21
N SER A 53 3.40 -12.14 5.24
CA SER A 53 3.22 -13.50 5.74
C SER A 53 3.94 -14.53 4.87
N ALA A 54 3.89 -14.37 3.54
CA ALA A 54 4.60 -15.24 2.61
C ALA A 54 6.13 -15.12 2.82
N ASN A 55 6.64 -13.90 2.98
CA ASN A 55 8.06 -13.68 3.29
C ASN A 55 8.46 -14.29 4.64
N ALA A 56 7.64 -14.10 5.68
CA ALA A 56 7.89 -14.66 7.01
C ALA A 56 7.89 -16.19 7.03
N ALA A 57 7.06 -16.82 6.19
CA ALA A 57 6.98 -18.28 6.05
C ALA A 57 8.17 -18.89 5.30
N LEU A 58 8.98 -18.10 4.58
CA LEU A 58 10.13 -18.61 3.85
C LEU A 58 11.24 -19.12 4.82
N PRO A 59 11.85 -20.28 4.51
CA PRO A 59 13.06 -20.73 5.20
C PRO A 59 14.14 -19.64 5.16
N LYS A 60 14.93 -19.52 6.24
CA LYS A 60 15.98 -18.50 6.36
C LYS A 60 16.94 -18.48 5.15
N ALA A 61 17.34 -19.67 4.67
CA ALA A 61 18.20 -19.80 3.49
C ALA A 61 17.56 -19.24 2.20
N ALA A 62 16.24 -19.37 2.04
CA ALA A 62 15.52 -18.80 0.89
C ALA A 62 15.49 -17.26 0.95
N ARG A 63 15.28 -16.68 2.14
CA ARG A 63 15.34 -15.21 2.34
C ARG A 63 16.74 -14.64 2.11
N GLU A 64 17.77 -15.37 2.52
CA GLU A 64 19.17 -14.99 2.26
C GLU A 64 19.51 -15.08 0.76
N ALA A 65 19.00 -16.11 0.07
CA ALA A 65 19.16 -16.24 -1.38
C ALA A 65 18.47 -15.10 -2.15
N GLU A 66 17.25 -14.70 -1.77
CA GLU A 66 16.59 -13.52 -2.35
C GLU A 66 17.43 -12.24 -2.18
N THR A 67 17.94 -12.00 -0.97
CA THR A 67 18.82 -10.85 -0.69
C THR A 67 20.10 -10.89 -1.54
N ALA A 68 20.65 -12.09 -1.76
CA ALA A 68 21.83 -12.28 -2.60
C ALA A 68 21.53 -11.98 -4.09
N VAL A 69 20.36 -12.37 -4.61
CA VAL A 69 19.94 -12.08 -5.99
C VAL A 69 19.83 -10.58 -6.24
N TRP A 70 19.25 -9.81 -5.31
CA TRP A 70 19.21 -8.35 -5.41
C TRP A 70 20.59 -7.72 -5.57
N ARG A 71 21.57 -8.20 -4.79
CA ARG A 71 22.97 -7.72 -4.85
C ARG A 71 23.74 -8.25 -6.06
N ALA A 72 23.46 -9.48 -6.49
CA ALA A 72 24.24 -10.14 -7.53
C ALA A 72 23.76 -9.84 -8.95
N THR A 73 22.45 -9.66 -9.12
CA THR A 73 21.84 -9.49 -10.43
C THR A 73 21.49 -8.02 -10.65
N TYR A 74 20.54 -7.49 -9.88
CA TYR A 74 20.00 -6.15 -10.11
C TYR A 74 21.02 -5.04 -9.86
N ALA A 75 21.93 -5.21 -8.89
CA ALA A 75 22.95 -4.21 -8.61
C ALA A 75 24.01 -4.04 -9.71
N ARG A 76 24.08 -4.98 -10.66
CA ARG A 76 25.14 -5.05 -11.68
C ARG A 76 24.61 -4.99 -13.11
N LEU A 77 23.33 -4.71 -13.29
CA LEU A 77 22.76 -4.61 -14.63
C LEU A 77 23.41 -3.45 -15.43
N PRO A 78 23.82 -3.67 -16.68
CA PRO A 78 24.47 -2.65 -17.51
C PRO A 78 23.58 -1.43 -17.79
N ALA A 79 24.18 -0.25 -17.86
CA ALA A 79 23.45 1.00 -18.11
C ALA A 79 22.96 1.16 -19.56
N ASP A 80 23.61 0.50 -20.52
CA ASP A 80 23.24 0.51 -21.94
C ASP A 80 21.91 -0.21 -22.21
N THR A 81 21.57 -1.19 -21.38
CA THR A 81 20.36 -2.02 -21.49
C THR A 81 19.35 -1.74 -20.38
N HIS A 82 19.80 -1.36 -19.19
CA HIS A 82 18.96 -1.13 -18.01
C HIS A 82 19.30 0.18 -17.30
N PRO A 83 19.19 1.34 -17.99
CA PRO A 83 19.64 2.63 -17.46
C PRO A 83 18.96 3.01 -16.13
N HIS A 84 17.67 2.73 -15.98
CA HIS A 84 16.93 3.08 -14.76
C HIS A 84 17.31 2.21 -13.55
N ILE A 85 17.47 0.90 -13.76
CA ILE A 85 17.89 0.01 -12.68
C ILE A 85 19.34 0.32 -12.31
N ASN A 86 20.21 0.51 -13.30
CA ASN A 86 21.60 0.89 -13.05
C ASN A 86 21.70 2.18 -12.22
N ALA A 87 20.95 3.23 -12.62
CA ALA A 87 20.94 4.51 -11.92
C ALA A 87 20.39 4.43 -10.47
N THR A 88 19.54 3.46 -10.18
CA THR A 88 18.84 3.33 -8.87
C THR A 88 19.27 2.11 -8.06
N ALA A 89 20.18 1.30 -8.57
CA ALA A 89 20.58 0.00 -8.03
C ALA A 89 20.88 0.03 -6.52
N ARG A 90 21.64 1.05 -6.07
CA ARG A 90 21.99 1.21 -4.65
C ARG A 90 20.78 1.41 -3.74
N HIS A 91 19.75 2.09 -4.22
CA HIS A 91 18.52 2.34 -3.48
C HIS A 91 17.63 1.09 -3.52
N LEU A 92 17.50 0.47 -4.69
CA LEU A 92 16.69 -0.72 -4.91
C LEU A 92 17.11 -1.89 -4.01
N VAL A 93 18.43 -2.14 -3.88
CA VAL A 93 18.98 -3.21 -3.03
C VAL A 93 18.71 -3.00 -1.53
N VAL A 94 18.60 -1.74 -1.09
CA VAL A 94 18.33 -1.40 0.30
C VAL A 94 16.84 -1.50 0.61
N ASP A 95 16.01 -0.95 -0.28
CA ASP A 95 14.58 -0.76 -0.04
C ASP A 95 13.78 -2.06 -0.17
N MET A 96 14.07 -2.89 -1.20
CA MET A 96 13.34 -4.13 -1.51
C MET A 96 13.46 -5.25 -0.47
N ARG A 97 14.21 -5.02 0.62
CA ARG A 97 14.39 -5.98 1.72
C ARG A 97 13.35 -5.82 2.83
N HIS A 98 12.55 -4.76 2.78
CA HIS A 98 11.56 -4.43 3.79
C HIS A 98 10.17 -4.36 3.16
N SER A 99 9.13 -4.60 3.96
CA SER A 99 7.76 -4.34 3.55
C SER A 99 7.62 -2.85 3.21
N SER A 100 7.11 -2.55 2.02
CA SER A 100 6.80 -1.18 1.62
C SER A 100 5.48 -0.67 2.20
N TYR A 101 4.82 -1.44 3.08
CA TYR A 101 3.53 -1.07 3.68
C TYR A 101 3.52 0.32 4.35
N PRO A 102 4.53 0.73 5.17
CA PRO A 102 4.51 2.07 5.77
C PRO A 102 4.53 3.20 4.74
N VAL A 103 5.32 3.06 3.67
CA VAL A 103 5.39 4.03 2.58
C VAL A 103 4.08 4.04 1.80
N ALA A 104 3.56 2.85 1.45
CA ALA A 104 2.32 2.71 0.72
C ALA A 104 1.11 3.27 1.50
N LEU A 105 1.06 3.07 2.81
CA LEU A 105 0.06 3.65 3.70
C LEU A 105 0.18 5.18 3.73
N GLY A 106 1.40 5.72 3.83
CA GLY A 106 1.64 7.15 3.75
C GLY A 106 1.11 7.76 2.45
N LEU A 107 1.46 7.17 1.31
CA LEU A 107 0.98 7.60 -0.02
C LEU A 107 -0.55 7.52 -0.12
N PHE A 108 -1.15 6.44 0.39
CA PHE A 108 -2.60 6.28 0.43
C PHE A 108 -3.28 7.38 1.24
N LEU A 109 -2.78 7.67 2.45
CA LEU A 109 -3.33 8.72 3.32
C LEU A 109 -3.16 10.11 2.71
N THR A 110 -2.01 10.40 2.08
CA THR A 110 -1.81 11.65 1.34
C THR A 110 -2.79 11.80 0.19
N ALA A 111 -3.04 10.74 -0.59
CA ALA A 111 -4.01 10.76 -1.67
C ALA A 111 -5.43 10.97 -1.15
N ALA A 112 -5.82 10.28 -0.07
CA ALA A 112 -7.11 10.46 0.58
C ALA A 112 -7.29 11.90 1.08
N ALA A 113 -6.30 12.47 1.78
CA ALA A 113 -6.35 13.86 2.25
C ALA A 113 -6.47 14.86 1.10
N THR A 114 -5.72 14.65 0.00
CA THR A 114 -5.82 15.48 -1.21
C THR A 114 -7.21 15.39 -1.83
N ARG A 115 -7.78 14.18 -1.87
CA ARG A 115 -9.13 13.94 -2.39
C ARG A 115 -10.20 14.61 -1.54
N LEU A 116 -10.08 14.55 -0.21
CA LEU A 116 -10.97 15.26 0.70
C LEU A 116 -10.93 16.76 0.42
N ALA A 117 -9.73 17.34 0.35
CA ALA A 117 -9.56 18.76 0.07
C ALA A 117 -10.23 19.19 -1.25
N GLN A 118 -10.13 18.37 -2.30
CA GLN A 118 -10.79 18.61 -3.59
C GLN A 118 -12.32 18.55 -3.49
N LEU A 119 -12.87 17.67 -2.66
CA LEU A 119 -14.32 17.52 -2.47
C LEU A 119 -14.91 18.63 -1.59
N THR A 120 -14.12 19.17 -0.67
CA THR A 120 -14.54 20.22 0.26
C THR A 120 -14.16 21.63 -0.21
N ALA A 121 -13.33 21.75 -1.25
CA ALA A 121 -13.00 23.04 -1.84
C ALA A 121 -14.30 23.68 -2.39
N PRO A 122 -14.60 24.94 -2.04
CA PRO A 122 -15.74 25.63 -2.63
C PRO A 122 -15.57 25.74 -4.16
N ASP A 123 -16.66 25.57 -4.90
CA ASP A 123 -16.70 25.84 -6.35
C ASP A 123 -16.42 27.33 -6.61
N ASP A 124 -15.15 27.71 -6.81
CA ASP A 124 -14.72 29.06 -7.22
C ASP A 124 -13.30 28.92 -7.83
N VAL A 125 -12.95 29.22 -9.09
CA VAL A 125 -13.52 29.98 -10.20
C VAL A 125 -13.17 29.21 -11.48
N ARG A 126 -14.15 28.86 -12.32
CA ARG A 126 -13.88 28.45 -13.70
C ARG A 126 -13.81 29.74 -14.52
N PRO A 127 -12.66 30.14 -15.09
CA PRO A 127 -12.60 31.34 -15.91
C PRO A 127 -13.47 31.12 -17.16
N VAL A 128 -14.36 32.07 -17.40
CA VAL A 128 -15.15 32.20 -18.64
C VAL A 128 -14.24 32.67 -19.76
#